data_AF-A0A1M4YIH8-F1
#
_entry.id   AF-A0A1M4YIH8-F1
#
_cell.length_a   1.000
_cell.length_b   1.000
_cell.length_c   1.000
_cell.angle_alpha   90.00
_cell.angle_beta   90.00
_cell.angle_gamma   90.00
#
_symmetry.space_group_name_H-M   'P 1'
#
loop_
_entity.id
_entity.type
_entity.pdbx_description
1 polymer ?
#
loop_
_entity_poly.entity_id
_entity_poly.type
_entity_poly.pdbx_seq_one_letter_code
_entity_poly.pdbx_strand_id
1 'polypeptide(L)'
;MMRADARIPRNPALWRGLKINRGAEGSGTADAFRDFERVVGLSEGDNIHMSLGYDQAAVALLDNRLDIAVFVAPIEAPYLLAAYQEPELKVLELEHVEAISRRLSYATVVTVPAGGMSLDPVLPPRPVKLIALQARLVVQADIHPALVNRLTMAAVELHRARGIITDAGEFPGVEGTGLPVSNAARRLIDEGPSTWHNLLPYWIAAQVNRVLLLFLPFFFIVVPLVRLLPKAYAYMQRWRVWQHYPEIRQIELELANDPSPDQIGDMQARLHELDERLAELRLPAADRQGQYDARLHVDLVQKRVAELQAQARPRQADGAASA
;
A
#
# COMPACT_ATOMS: atom_id res chain seq x y z
N MET A 1 41.84 -22.18 -4.42
CA MET A 1 42.43 -23.24 -3.59
C MET A 1 43.46 -23.99 -4.43
N MET A 2 44.48 -24.57 -3.80
CA MET A 2 45.49 -25.40 -4.44
C MET A 2 45.99 -26.46 -3.45
N ARG A 3 46.79 -27.43 -3.90
CA ARG A 3 47.47 -28.33 -2.97
C ARG A 3 48.52 -27.62 -2.12
N ALA A 4 48.79 -28.14 -0.93
CA ALA A 4 49.71 -27.58 0.03
C ALA A 4 51.18 -27.64 -0.43
N ASP A 5 51.55 -28.68 -1.20
CA ASP A 5 52.87 -28.91 -1.77
C ASP A 5 53.07 -28.24 -3.14
N ALA A 6 51.99 -27.78 -3.79
CA ALA A 6 52.06 -27.11 -5.08
C ALA A 6 52.78 -25.75 -4.98
N ARG A 7 53.65 -25.49 -5.97
CA ARG A 7 54.42 -24.24 -6.10
C ARG A 7 53.87 -23.40 -7.25
N ILE A 8 52.77 -22.71 -6.97
CA ILE A 8 52.10 -21.82 -7.93
C ILE A 8 52.52 -20.38 -7.65
N PRO A 9 52.95 -19.59 -8.66
CA PRO A 9 53.24 -18.17 -8.48
C PRO A 9 52.05 -17.43 -7.86
N ARG A 10 52.30 -16.60 -6.85
CA ARG A 10 51.25 -15.81 -6.19
C ARG A 10 50.75 -14.66 -7.04
N ASN A 11 51.58 -14.16 -7.96
CA ASN A 11 51.16 -13.21 -8.97
C ASN A 11 50.46 -13.95 -10.12
N PRO A 12 49.13 -13.78 -10.29
CA PRO A 12 48.35 -14.49 -11.30
C PRO A 12 48.76 -14.17 -12.74
N ALA A 13 49.36 -13.01 -13.00
CA ALA A 13 49.84 -12.65 -14.34
C ALA A 13 50.92 -13.63 -14.86
N LEU A 14 51.57 -14.38 -13.98
CA LEU A 14 52.63 -15.35 -14.30
C LEU A 14 52.11 -16.77 -14.52
N TRP A 15 50.81 -17.03 -14.36
CA TRP A 15 50.26 -18.37 -14.51
C TRP A 15 50.31 -18.83 -15.96
N ARG A 16 51.02 -19.93 -16.22
CA ARG A 16 51.15 -20.54 -17.54
C ARG A 16 51.12 -22.06 -17.42
N GLY A 17 50.36 -22.71 -18.30
CA GLY A 17 50.25 -24.16 -18.41
C GLY A 17 49.54 -24.86 -17.24
N LEU A 18 48.87 -24.11 -16.35
CA LEU A 18 48.21 -24.67 -15.18
C LEU A 18 46.86 -25.28 -15.53
N LYS A 19 46.47 -26.37 -14.86
CA LYS A 19 45.13 -26.96 -14.90
C LYS A 19 44.24 -26.28 -13.87
N ILE A 20 43.33 -25.43 -14.34
CA ILE A 20 42.52 -24.56 -13.49
C ILE A 20 41.05 -24.93 -13.64
N ASN A 21 40.38 -25.30 -12.53
CA ASN A 21 38.93 -25.35 -12.52
C ASN A 21 38.38 -23.92 -12.41
N ARG A 22 37.67 -23.47 -13.45
CA ARG A 22 37.00 -22.16 -13.49
C ARG A 22 35.55 -22.21 -13.00
N GLY A 23 35.07 -23.37 -12.59
CA GLY A 23 33.67 -23.60 -12.22
C GLY A 23 32.84 -24.15 -13.38
N ALA A 24 31.62 -24.58 -13.07
CA ALA A 24 30.70 -25.16 -14.03
C ALA A 24 30.38 -24.18 -15.17
N GLU A 25 30.14 -24.73 -16.36
CA GLU A 25 29.76 -23.93 -17.53
C GLU A 25 28.46 -23.15 -17.27
N GLY A 26 28.42 -21.88 -17.66
CA GLY A 26 27.30 -20.98 -17.40
C GLY A 26 27.17 -20.48 -15.95
N SER A 27 28.10 -20.83 -15.06
CA SER A 27 28.10 -20.34 -13.67
C SER A 27 28.71 -18.95 -13.53
N GLY A 28 28.27 -18.23 -12.49
CA GLY A 28 28.88 -16.94 -12.12
C GLY A 28 30.37 -17.05 -11.75
N THR A 29 30.84 -18.22 -11.28
CA THR A 29 32.26 -18.48 -11.05
C THR A 29 33.05 -18.48 -12.35
N ALA A 30 32.54 -19.14 -13.39
CA ALA A 30 33.20 -19.21 -14.70
C ALA A 30 33.28 -17.82 -15.35
N ASP A 31 32.21 -17.02 -15.23
CA ASP A 31 32.19 -15.65 -15.73
C ASP A 31 33.13 -14.73 -14.96
N ALA A 32 33.08 -14.76 -13.62
CA ALA A 32 33.96 -13.96 -12.78
C ALA A 32 35.44 -14.32 -12.98
N PHE A 33 35.76 -15.60 -13.17
CA PHE A 33 37.13 -16.03 -13.41
C PHE A 33 37.64 -15.61 -14.79
N ARG A 34 36.80 -15.67 -15.82
CA ARG A 34 37.15 -15.15 -17.15
C ARG A 34 37.45 -13.65 -17.12
N ASP A 35 36.69 -12.89 -16.35
CA ASP A 35 36.94 -11.46 -16.16
C ASP A 35 38.23 -11.22 -15.35
N PHE A 36 38.47 -12.02 -14.31
CA PHE A 36 39.73 -12.02 -13.56
C PHE A 36 40.93 -12.26 -14.48
N GLU A 37 40.92 -13.30 -15.32
CA GLU A 37 41.99 -13.62 -16.25
C GLU A 37 42.31 -12.44 -17.19
N ARG A 38 41.26 -11.81 -17.74
CA ARG A 38 41.41 -10.64 -18.60
C ARG A 38 42.09 -9.48 -17.89
N VAL A 39 41.70 -9.17 -16.65
CA VAL A 39 42.27 -8.00 -15.92
C VAL A 39 43.70 -8.24 -15.42
N VAL A 40 44.11 -9.50 -15.24
CA VAL A 40 45.49 -9.88 -14.90
C VAL A 40 46.38 -10.09 -16.14
N GLY A 41 45.82 -9.98 -17.34
CA GLY A 41 46.56 -10.09 -18.61
C GLY A 41 46.81 -11.53 -19.06
N LEU A 42 45.99 -12.48 -18.61
CA LEU A 42 45.99 -13.85 -19.11
C LEU A 42 45.09 -13.98 -20.34
N SER A 43 45.55 -14.75 -21.32
CA SER A 43 44.76 -15.18 -22.48
C SER A 43 44.16 -16.56 -22.23
N GLU A 44 43.08 -16.91 -22.93
CA GLU A 44 42.40 -18.21 -22.73
C GLU A 44 43.34 -19.41 -22.97
N GLY A 45 44.31 -19.30 -23.87
CA GLY A 45 45.30 -20.36 -24.14
C GLY A 45 46.49 -20.41 -23.18
N ASP A 46 46.61 -19.49 -22.22
CA ASP A 46 47.73 -19.48 -21.28
C ASP A 46 47.66 -20.65 -20.30
N ASN A 47 46.46 -21.18 -20.02
CA ASN A 47 46.21 -22.25 -19.05
C ASN A 47 45.19 -23.26 -19.60
N ILE A 48 45.06 -24.41 -18.93
CA ILE A 48 44.11 -25.47 -19.29
C ILE A 48 42.91 -25.37 -18.35
N HIS A 49 41.75 -25.00 -18.86
CA HIS A 49 40.55 -24.85 -18.04
C HIS A 49 39.73 -26.14 -17.96
N MET A 50 39.23 -26.42 -16.76
CA MET A 50 38.24 -27.46 -16.51
C MET A 50 36.97 -26.81 -15.94
N SER A 51 35.83 -27.46 -16.20
CA SER A 51 34.51 -27.01 -15.71
C SER A 51 33.90 -28.08 -14.82
N LEU A 52 34.36 -28.11 -13.58
CA LEU A 52 33.94 -29.05 -12.54
C LEU A 52 33.07 -28.35 -11.50
N GLY A 53 32.13 -29.11 -10.93
CA GLY A 53 31.41 -28.72 -9.71
C GLY A 53 32.35 -28.58 -8.52
N TYR A 54 31.87 -27.95 -7.44
CA TYR A 54 32.72 -27.61 -6.28
C TYR A 54 33.32 -28.84 -5.59
N ASP A 55 32.51 -29.87 -5.37
CA ASP A 55 32.90 -31.16 -4.80
C ASP A 55 33.95 -31.87 -5.67
N GLN A 56 33.68 -31.98 -6.97
CA GLN A 56 34.57 -32.62 -7.93
C GLN A 56 35.91 -31.88 -8.06
N ALA A 57 35.90 -30.56 -7.91
CA ALA A 57 37.11 -29.75 -8.00
C ALA A 57 38.04 -29.96 -6.80
N ALA A 58 37.50 -30.10 -5.59
CA ALA A 58 38.30 -30.42 -4.40
C ALA A 58 38.95 -31.80 -4.53
N VAL A 59 38.19 -32.81 -4.97
CA VAL A 59 38.72 -34.16 -5.22
C VAL A 59 39.78 -34.14 -6.32
N ALA A 60 39.55 -33.40 -7.41
CA ALA A 60 40.51 -33.31 -8.50
C ALA A 60 41.83 -32.59 -8.11
N LEU A 61 41.79 -31.68 -7.12
CA LEU A 61 43.02 -31.14 -6.53
C LEU A 61 43.80 -32.22 -5.78
N LEU A 62 43.13 -33.00 -4.92
CA LEU A 62 43.76 -34.10 -4.16
C LEU A 62 44.35 -35.17 -5.09
N ASP A 63 43.64 -35.51 -6.17
CA ASP A 63 44.10 -36.48 -7.17
C ASP A 63 45.23 -35.98 -8.09
N ASN A 64 45.75 -34.76 -7.88
CA ASN A 64 46.74 -34.12 -8.75
C ASN A 64 46.26 -33.99 -10.23
N ARG A 65 44.94 -33.91 -10.43
CA ARG A 65 44.31 -33.68 -11.74
C ARG A 65 44.12 -32.18 -12.02
N LEU A 66 44.11 -31.35 -10.98
CA LEU A 66 44.08 -29.89 -11.03
C LEU A 66 45.26 -29.28 -10.28
N ASP A 67 45.69 -28.11 -10.73
CA ASP A 67 46.64 -27.25 -10.02
C ASP A 67 45.90 -26.21 -9.16
N ILE A 68 44.82 -25.63 -9.70
CA ILE A 68 44.01 -24.60 -9.02
C ILE A 68 42.53 -24.96 -9.14
N ALA A 69 41.79 -24.81 -8.03
CA ALA A 69 40.33 -24.74 -8.06
C ALA A 69 39.84 -23.36 -7.60
N VAL A 70 39.03 -22.73 -8.45
CA VAL A 70 38.41 -21.43 -8.17
C VAL A 70 37.06 -21.65 -7.50
N PHE A 71 36.86 -20.95 -6.39
CA PHE A 71 35.60 -20.97 -5.64
C PHE A 71 35.14 -19.53 -5.44
N VAL A 72 33.90 -19.25 -5.84
CA VAL A 72 33.20 -18.00 -5.53
C VAL A 72 32.04 -18.38 -4.62
N ALA A 73 32.25 -18.22 -3.32
CA ALA A 73 31.34 -18.69 -2.28
C ALA A 73 31.47 -17.83 -1.02
N PRO A 74 30.44 -17.81 -0.15
CA PRO A 74 30.61 -17.38 1.24
C PRO A 74 31.75 -18.16 1.91
N ILE A 75 32.46 -17.52 2.84
CA ILE A 75 33.56 -18.17 3.58
C ILE A 75 33.02 -19.31 4.43
N GLU A 76 31.81 -19.16 4.94
CA GLU A 76 31.13 -20.09 5.81
C GLU A 76 30.30 -21.13 5.02
N ALA A 77 30.53 -21.26 3.70
CA ALA A 77 29.79 -22.19 2.86
C ALA A 77 29.95 -23.65 3.34
N PRO A 78 28.86 -24.35 3.72
CA PRO A 78 28.96 -25.69 4.32
C PRO A 78 29.65 -26.72 3.43
N TYR A 79 29.50 -26.59 2.11
CA TYR A 79 30.12 -27.50 1.13
C TYR A 79 31.63 -27.29 0.97
N LEU A 80 32.22 -26.20 1.49
CA LEU A 80 33.67 -25.99 1.51
C LEU A 80 34.32 -26.45 2.82
N LEU A 81 33.54 -26.74 3.86
CA LEU A 81 34.06 -27.09 5.17
C LEU A 81 34.97 -28.33 5.13
N ALA A 82 34.56 -29.37 4.40
CA ALA A 82 35.38 -30.56 4.20
C ALA A 82 36.72 -30.21 3.53
N ALA A 83 36.70 -29.41 2.46
CA ALA A 83 37.91 -29.01 1.76
C ALA A 83 38.84 -28.11 2.62
N TYR A 84 38.29 -27.32 3.55
CA TYR A 84 39.10 -26.59 4.52
C TYR A 84 39.78 -27.52 5.52
N GLN A 85 39.12 -28.61 5.92
CA GLN A 85 39.68 -29.58 6.86
C GLN A 85 40.74 -30.50 6.24
N GLU A 86 40.86 -30.55 4.91
CA GLU A 86 41.89 -31.32 4.22
C GLU A 86 43.28 -30.68 4.38
N PRO A 87 44.24 -31.33 5.08
CA PRO A 87 45.56 -30.75 5.32
C PRO A 87 46.41 -30.61 4.05
N GLU A 88 46.07 -31.36 3.01
CA GLU A 88 46.70 -31.30 1.70
C GLU A 88 46.20 -30.13 0.84
N LEU A 89 45.13 -29.44 1.25
CA LEU A 89 44.59 -28.30 0.53
C LEU A 89 44.85 -27.00 1.28
N LYS A 90 45.10 -25.93 0.52
CA LYS A 90 45.22 -24.58 1.10
C LYS A 90 44.66 -23.51 0.17
N VAL A 91 44.34 -22.38 0.76
CA VAL A 91 43.96 -21.17 0.02
C VAL A 91 45.19 -20.64 -0.72
N LEU A 92 45.06 -20.38 -2.02
CA LEU A 92 46.09 -19.72 -2.81
C LEU A 92 45.99 -18.22 -2.55
N GLU A 93 46.98 -17.68 -1.84
CA GLU A 93 47.05 -16.25 -1.55
C GLU A 93 47.64 -15.48 -2.73
N LEU A 94 46.81 -14.65 -3.37
CA LEU A 94 47.22 -13.85 -4.52
C LEU A 94 47.98 -12.58 -4.11
N GLU A 95 48.94 -12.20 -4.92
CA GLU A 95 49.56 -10.87 -4.87
C GLU A 95 48.73 -9.85 -5.67
N HIS A 96 48.90 -8.57 -5.34
CA HIS A 96 48.25 -7.45 -6.05
C HIS A 96 46.71 -7.44 -6.00
N VAL A 97 46.07 -8.12 -5.05
CA VAL A 97 44.60 -8.19 -4.93
C VAL A 97 43.89 -6.83 -4.92
N GLU A 98 44.50 -5.79 -4.35
CA GLU A 98 43.97 -4.41 -4.36
C GLU A 98 44.00 -3.77 -5.74
N ALA A 99 45.02 -4.05 -6.55
CA ALA A 99 45.10 -3.57 -7.92
C ALA A 99 44.14 -4.35 -8.84
N ILE A 100 44.00 -5.65 -8.59
CA ILE A 100 43.09 -6.53 -9.33
C ILE A 100 41.64 -6.14 -9.04
N SER A 101 41.26 -5.97 -7.77
CA SER A 101 39.88 -5.61 -7.38
C SER A 101 39.46 -4.28 -8.00
N ARG A 102 40.35 -3.28 -8.08
CA ARG A 102 40.04 -2.00 -8.74
C ARG A 102 39.74 -2.11 -10.23
N ARG A 103 40.14 -3.20 -10.89
CA ARG A 103 39.82 -3.47 -12.30
C ARG A 103 38.53 -4.27 -12.47
N LEU A 104 37.95 -4.77 -11.39
CA LEU A 104 36.71 -5.54 -11.36
C LEU A 104 35.65 -4.70 -10.63
N SER A 105 34.75 -4.04 -11.38
CA SER A 105 33.79 -3.06 -10.85
C SER A 105 32.82 -3.60 -9.77
N TYR A 106 32.71 -4.92 -9.64
CA TYR A 106 31.85 -5.62 -8.69
C TYR A 106 32.62 -6.35 -7.59
N ALA A 107 33.94 -6.12 -7.48
CA ALA A 107 34.79 -6.76 -6.51
C ALA A 107 35.34 -5.77 -5.47
N THR A 108 35.60 -6.28 -4.28
CA THR A 108 36.31 -5.58 -3.21
C THR A 108 37.40 -6.48 -2.65
N VAL A 109 38.24 -5.94 -1.77
CA VAL A 109 39.20 -6.74 -0.99
C VAL A 109 38.65 -6.89 0.43
N VAL A 110 38.57 -8.13 0.89
CA VAL A 110 38.24 -8.46 2.28
C VAL A 110 39.45 -9.09 2.95
N THR A 111 39.56 -8.91 4.27
CA THR A 111 40.57 -9.60 5.07
C THR A 111 39.87 -10.68 5.87
N VAL A 112 40.18 -11.94 5.57
CA VAL A 112 39.74 -13.06 6.41
C VAL A 112 40.69 -13.13 7.60
N PRO A 113 40.18 -13.01 8.84
CA PRO A 113 41.03 -13.12 10.02
C PRO A 113 41.60 -14.53 10.16
N ALA A 114 42.67 -14.67 10.95
CA ALA A 114 43.15 -15.99 11.34
C ALA A 114 42.02 -16.77 12.04
N GLY A 115 41.82 -18.02 11.65
CA GLY A 115 40.74 -18.85 12.17
C GLY A 115 39.34 -18.53 11.64
N GLY A 116 39.22 -17.65 10.65
CA GLY A 116 37.93 -17.26 10.08
C GLY A 116 37.19 -18.37 9.32
N MET A 117 37.90 -19.41 8.87
CA MET A 117 37.32 -20.58 8.17
C MET A 117 37.15 -21.78 9.12
N SER A 118 38.11 -21.98 10.02
CA SER A 118 38.05 -23.00 11.08
C SER A 118 38.93 -22.56 12.25
N LEU A 119 38.52 -22.87 13.48
CA LEU A 119 39.34 -22.66 14.68
C LEU A 119 40.14 -23.92 15.07
N ASP A 120 39.74 -25.09 14.58
CA ASP A 120 40.44 -26.35 14.81
C ASP A 120 40.38 -27.25 13.55
N PRO A 121 41.48 -27.38 12.80
CA PRO A 121 42.71 -26.59 12.92
C PRO A 121 42.45 -25.10 12.56
N VAL A 122 43.29 -24.19 13.06
CA VAL A 122 43.17 -22.75 12.76
C VAL A 122 43.43 -22.48 11.28
N LEU A 123 42.38 -22.04 10.57
CA LEU A 123 42.41 -21.76 9.14
C LEU A 123 41.68 -20.44 8.82
N PRO A 124 42.30 -19.54 8.04
CA PRO A 124 43.72 -19.52 7.72
C PRO A 124 44.57 -19.32 8.99
N PRO A 125 45.86 -19.73 9.02
CA PRO A 125 46.72 -19.60 10.21
C PRO A 125 47.12 -18.15 10.52
N ARG A 126 46.95 -17.24 9.55
CA ARG A 126 47.16 -15.80 9.67
C ARG A 126 46.10 -15.07 8.86
N PRO A 127 45.89 -13.77 9.06
CA PRO A 127 45.00 -13.01 8.20
C PRO A 127 45.40 -13.09 6.72
N VAL A 128 44.42 -13.26 5.84
CA VAL A 128 44.61 -13.36 4.39
C VAL A 128 43.68 -12.38 3.68
N LYS A 129 44.23 -11.61 2.74
CA LYS A 129 43.44 -10.76 1.85
C LYS A 129 42.91 -11.58 0.68
N LEU A 130 41.60 -11.52 0.46
CA LEU A 130 40.93 -12.18 -0.66
C LEU A 130 40.15 -11.15 -1.49
N ILE A 131 39.92 -11.49 -2.75
CA ILE A 131 38.97 -10.77 -3.59
C ILE A 131 37.57 -11.29 -3.26
N ALA A 132 36.69 -10.41 -2.81
CA ALA A 132 35.28 -10.72 -2.59
C ALA A 132 34.42 -10.10 -3.69
N LEU A 133 33.39 -10.83 -4.10
CA LEU A 133 32.39 -10.33 -5.05
C LEU A 133 31.12 -9.99 -4.30
N GLN A 134 30.46 -8.90 -4.70
CA GLN A 134 29.16 -8.52 -4.13
C GLN A 134 28.02 -9.26 -4.85
N ALA A 135 27.30 -10.11 -4.12
CA ALA A 135 26.07 -10.72 -4.59
C ALA A 135 24.95 -9.64 -4.66
N ARG A 136 24.09 -9.75 -5.67
CA ARG A 136 23.01 -8.78 -5.91
C ARG A 136 21.68 -9.50 -6.02
N LEU A 137 20.67 -8.98 -5.32
CA LEU A 137 19.28 -9.38 -5.51
C LEU A 137 18.68 -8.51 -6.62
N VAL A 138 18.42 -9.11 -7.78
CA VAL A 138 17.88 -8.42 -8.96
C VAL A 138 16.49 -8.95 -9.25
N VAL A 139 15.58 -8.03 -9.59
CA VAL A 139 14.21 -8.33 -9.99
C VAL A 139 13.93 -7.67 -11.35
N GLN A 140 12.93 -8.18 -12.07
CA GLN A 140 12.46 -7.51 -13.29
C GLN A 140 11.83 -6.15 -12.95
N ALA A 141 11.90 -5.20 -13.88
CA ALA A 141 11.47 -3.82 -13.64
C ALA A 141 9.95 -3.66 -13.43
N ASP A 142 9.16 -4.61 -13.91
CA ASP A 142 7.69 -4.63 -13.87
C ASP A 142 7.11 -5.42 -12.68
N ILE A 143 7.96 -5.96 -11.80
CA ILE A 143 7.50 -6.68 -10.61
C ILE A 143 6.64 -5.77 -9.72
N HIS A 144 5.56 -6.32 -9.17
CA HIS A 144 4.65 -5.55 -8.32
C HIS A 144 5.39 -4.99 -7.09
N PRO A 145 5.27 -3.68 -6.75
CA PRO A 145 6.02 -3.06 -5.65
C PRO A 145 5.83 -3.72 -4.27
N ALA A 146 4.68 -4.35 -4.05
CA ALA A 146 4.43 -5.15 -2.84
C ALA A 146 5.41 -6.33 -2.69
N LEU A 147 5.77 -6.98 -3.80
CA LEU A 147 6.73 -8.09 -3.81
C LEU A 147 8.14 -7.57 -3.56
N VAL A 148 8.52 -6.42 -4.15
CA VAL A 148 9.81 -5.76 -3.87
C VAL A 148 9.98 -5.51 -2.39
N ASN A 149 8.94 -4.99 -1.73
CA ASN A 149 8.93 -4.74 -0.30
C ASN A 149 9.21 -6.04 0.49
N ARG A 150 8.44 -7.11 0.22
CA ARG A 150 8.62 -8.40 0.90
C ARG A 150 9.98 -9.04 0.66
N LEU A 151 10.47 -9.00 -0.58
CA LEU A 151 11.80 -9.50 -0.93
C LEU A 151 12.90 -8.72 -0.22
N THR A 152 12.76 -7.40 -0.13
CA THR A 152 13.73 -6.54 0.57
C THR A 152 13.72 -6.82 2.07
N MET A 153 12.54 -6.96 2.69
CA MET A 153 12.43 -7.35 4.10
C MET A 153 13.10 -8.69 4.37
N ALA A 154 12.83 -9.71 3.55
CA ALA A 154 13.47 -11.02 3.68
C ALA A 154 14.99 -10.94 3.50
N ALA A 155 15.47 -10.14 2.55
CA ALA A 155 16.91 -9.93 2.36
C ALA A 155 17.56 -9.25 3.57
N VAL A 156 16.91 -8.24 4.16
CA VAL A 156 17.37 -7.59 5.40
C VAL A 156 17.40 -8.60 6.55
N GLU A 157 16.35 -9.40 6.72
CA GLU A 157 16.31 -10.41 7.79
C GLU A 157 17.43 -11.45 7.65
N LEU A 158 17.68 -11.94 6.44
CA LEU A 158 18.66 -13.00 6.18
C LEU A 158 20.12 -12.52 6.17
N HIS A 159 20.38 -11.28 5.74
CA HIS A 159 21.76 -10.81 5.47
C HIS A 159 22.27 -9.72 6.40
N ARG A 160 21.47 -9.23 7.34
CA ARG A 160 21.88 -8.17 8.28
C ARG A 160 22.86 -8.63 9.35
N ALA A 161 22.92 -9.94 9.62
CA ALA A 161 23.79 -10.48 10.66
C ALA A 161 25.27 -10.26 10.31
N ARG A 162 26.10 -10.08 11.34
CA ARG A 162 27.56 -10.05 11.18
C ARG A 162 28.06 -11.43 10.71
N GLY A 163 28.92 -11.42 9.72
CA GLY A 163 29.68 -12.59 9.24
C GLY A 163 31.16 -12.48 9.60
N ILE A 164 31.99 -13.39 9.04
CA ILE A 164 33.45 -13.35 9.25
C ILE A 164 34.10 -12.16 8.55
N ILE A 165 33.54 -11.73 7.41
CA ILE A 165 34.07 -10.64 6.56
C ILE A 165 33.09 -9.49 6.35
N THR A 166 31.91 -9.53 6.97
CA THR A 166 30.86 -8.52 6.83
C THR A 166 30.38 -8.03 8.18
N ASP A 167 30.18 -6.73 8.32
CA ASP A 167 29.67 -6.12 9.54
C ASP A 167 28.14 -6.19 9.65
N ALA A 168 27.64 -6.12 10.89
CA ALA A 168 26.20 -6.13 11.12
C ALA A 168 25.55 -4.88 10.50
N GLY A 169 24.52 -5.07 9.69
CA GLY A 169 23.85 -3.98 8.98
C GLY A 169 24.54 -3.50 7.71
N GLU A 170 25.66 -4.11 7.29
CA GLU A 170 26.33 -3.76 6.03
C GLU A 170 25.50 -4.23 4.82
N PHE A 171 24.85 -5.39 4.93
CA PHE A 171 24.03 -5.96 3.86
C PHE A 171 22.57 -6.19 4.30
N PRO A 172 21.61 -6.05 3.37
CA PRO A 172 21.77 -5.55 2.00
C PRO A 172 22.05 -4.04 1.94
N GLY A 173 22.87 -3.62 0.97
CA GLY A 173 23.24 -2.20 0.76
C GLY A 173 22.70 -1.63 -0.55
N VAL A 174 22.59 -0.30 -0.62
CA VAL A 174 22.08 0.45 -1.81
C VAL A 174 23.19 1.07 -2.66
N GLU A 175 24.44 0.96 -2.22
CA GLU A 175 25.62 1.49 -2.90
C GLU A 175 26.30 0.40 -3.74
N GLY A 176 27.06 0.81 -4.77
CA GLY A 176 27.85 -0.13 -5.57
C GLY A 176 27.04 -1.16 -6.37
N THR A 177 25.72 -1.00 -6.48
CA THR A 177 24.83 -1.99 -7.10
C THR A 177 25.05 -2.12 -8.61
N GLY A 178 25.59 -1.11 -9.29
CA GLY A 178 25.79 -1.11 -10.74
C GLY A 178 24.49 -1.15 -11.55
N LEU A 179 23.33 -1.12 -10.88
CA LEU A 179 21.99 -1.18 -11.43
C LEU A 179 21.08 -0.18 -10.70
N PRO A 180 20.05 0.37 -11.36
CA PRO A 180 19.06 1.22 -10.71
C PRO A 180 18.42 0.51 -9.50
N VAL A 181 18.43 1.18 -8.35
CA VAL A 181 17.83 0.64 -7.12
C VAL A 181 16.38 1.11 -7.03
N SER A 182 15.46 0.18 -6.75
CA SER A 182 14.06 0.53 -6.50
C SER A 182 13.93 1.48 -5.30
N ASN A 183 13.17 2.57 -5.46
CA ASN A 183 12.90 3.52 -4.37
C ASN A 183 12.26 2.83 -3.15
N ALA A 184 11.41 1.82 -3.38
CA ALA A 184 10.80 1.05 -2.31
C ALA A 184 11.84 0.24 -1.52
N ALA A 185 12.80 -0.39 -2.22
CA ALA A 185 13.88 -1.13 -1.59
C ALA A 185 14.84 -0.20 -0.84
N ARG A 186 15.26 0.91 -1.48
CA ARG A 186 16.16 1.91 -0.88
C ARG A 186 15.61 2.42 0.45
N ARG A 187 14.34 2.84 0.47
CA ARG A 187 13.70 3.32 1.69
C ARG A 187 13.69 2.28 2.80
N LEU A 188 13.40 1.03 2.47
CA LEU A 188 13.38 -0.07 3.44
C LEU A 188 14.75 -0.43 3.99
N ILE A 189 15.80 -0.31 3.17
CA ILE A 189 17.18 -0.57 3.58
C ILE A 189 17.69 0.57 4.47
N ASP A 190 17.48 1.82 4.05
CA ASP A 190 18.04 3.00 4.72
C ASP A 190 17.23 3.41 5.97
N GLU A 191 15.89 3.43 5.88
CA GLU A 191 15.00 3.91 6.95
C GLU A 191 14.36 2.77 7.77
N GLY A 192 14.38 1.54 7.26
CA GLY A 192 13.64 0.42 7.82
C GLY A 192 12.15 0.43 7.44
N PRO A 193 11.37 -0.58 7.91
CA PRO A 193 9.93 -0.62 7.66
C PRO A 193 9.25 0.55 8.39
N SER A 194 8.35 1.27 7.70
CA SER A 194 7.58 2.33 8.34
C SER A 194 6.73 1.75 9.48
N THR A 195 6.68 2.45 10.62
CA THR A 195 6.03 1.99 11.87
C THR A 195 4.56 1.56 11.69
N TRP A 196 3.90 2.06 10.64
CA TRP A 196 2.53 1.69 10.26
C TRP A 196 2.39 0.25 9.73
N HIS A 197 3.46 -0.35 9.18
CA HIS A 197 3.45 -1.74 8.68
C HIS A 197 3.34 -2.79 9.79
N ASN A 198 3.61 -2.42 11.04
CA ASN A 198 3.47 -3.33 12.19
C ASN A 198 2.05 -3.33 12.77
N LEU A 199 1.22 -2.33 12.45
CA LEU A 199 -0.15 -2.17 12.98
C LEU A 199 -1.24 -2.50 11.95
N LEU A 200 -0.94 -2.41 10.65
CA LEU A 200 -1.91 -2.65 9.58
C LEU A 200 -1.34 -3.61 8.52
N PRO A 201 -2.06 -4.69 8.15
CA PRO A 201 -1.73 -5.49 6.98
C PRO A 201 -1.49 -4.61 5.75
N TYR A 202 -0.46 -4.91 4.96
CA TYR A 202 -0.06 -4.11 3.78
C TYR A 202 -1.23 -3.78 2.83
N TRP A 203 -2.19 -4.71 2.67
CA TRP A 203 -3.36 -4.50 1.83
C TRP A 203 -4.23 -3.33 2.33
N ILE A 204 -4.32 -3.11 3.65
CA ILE A 204 -5.07 -1.97 4.21
C ILE A 204 -4.30 -0.68 3.93
N ALA A 205 -2.99 -0.64 4.23
CA ALA A 205 -2.18 0.55 4.04
C ALA A 205 -2.13 1.01 2.56
N ALA A 206 -2.02 0.06 1.62
CA ALA A 206 -2.02 0.35 0.20
C ALA A 206 -3.39 0.81 -0.33
N GLN A 207 -4.48 0.33 0.28
CA GLN A 207 -5.84 0.62 -0.18
C GLN A 207 -6.41 1.92 0.41
N VAL A 208 -5.97 2.34 1.61
CA VAL A 208 -6.47 3.55 2.27
C VAL A 208 -6.35 4.78 1.39
N ASN A 209 -5.21 5.01 0.72
CA ASN A 209 -5.08 6.20 -0.15
C ASN A 209 -6.05 6.18 -1.34
N ARG A 210 -6.31 5.01 -1.94
CA ARG A 210 -7.25 4.87 -3.07
C ARG A 210 -8.72 4.94 -2.63
N VAL A 211 -9.03 4.32 -1.50
CA VAL A 211 -10.37 4.31 -0.91
C VAL A 211 -10.74 5.71 -0.44
N LEU A 212 -9.84 6.43 0.24
CA LEU A 212 -10.11 7.78 0.70
C LEU A 212 -10.39 8.74 -0.49
N LEU A 213 -9.61 8.63 -1.58
CA LEU A 213 -9.82 9.40 -2.81
C LEU A 213 -11.16 9.07 -3.49
N LEU A 214 -11.61 7.82 -3.43
CA LEU A 214 -12.91 7.39 -3.98
C LEU A 214 -14.09 7.84 -3.10
N PHE A 215 -13.94 7.81 -1.78
CA PHE A 215 -14.99 8.22 -0.84
C PHE A 215 -15.07 9.74 -0.65
N LEU A 216 -14.01 10.49 -0.92
CA LEU A 216 -14.01 11.95 -0.82
C LEU A 216 -15.15 12.63 -1.63
N PRO A 217 -15.34 12.33 -2.93
CA PRO A 217 -16.47 12.89 -3.69
C PRO A 217 -17.82 12.38 -3.17
N PHE A 218 -17.89 11.15 -2.66
CA PHE A 218 -19.11 10.61 -2.05
C PHE A 218 -19.52 11.40 -0.81
N PHE A 219 -18.57 11.77 0.05
CA PHE A 219 -18.84 12.64 1.21
C PHE A 219 -19.37 14.02 0.78
N PHE A 220 -18.83 14.61 -0.29
CA PHE A 220 -19.31 15.88 -0.83
C PHE A 220 -20.74 15.84 -1.37
N ILE A 221 -21.25 14.66 -1.76
CA ILE A 221 -22.62 14.48 -2.26
C ILE A 221 -23.57 14.07 -1.13
N VAL A 222 -23.17 13.11 -0.30
CA VAL A 222 -24.05 12.55 0.73
C VAL A 222 -24.32 13.54 1.85
N VAL A 223 -23.31 14.29 2.31
CA VAL A 223 -23.49 15.27 3.40
C VAL A 223 -24.56 16.33 3.07
N PRO A 224 -24.54 17.01 1.91
CA PRO A 224 -25.60 17.95 1.57
C PRO A 224 -26.96 17.25 1.34
N LEU A 225 -26.97 16.03 0.78
CA LEU A 225 -28.21 15.28 0.57
C LEU A 225 -28.89 14.92 1.91
N VAL A 226 -28.12 14.48 2.90
CA VAL A 226 -28.61 14.18 4.25
C VAL A 226 -29.15 15.45 4.93
N ARG A 227 -28.53 16.60 4.70
CA ARG A 227 -29.07 17.90 5.18
C ARG A 227 -30.34 18.35 4.47
N LEU A 228 -30.59 17.88 3.25
CA LEU A 228 -31.77 18.24 2.46
C LEU A 228 -33.00 17.41 2.84
N LEU A 229 -32.82 16.16 3.29
CA LEU A 229 -33.90 15.26 3.73
C LEU A 229 -34.89 15.90 4.72
N PRO A 230 -34.48 16.49 5.86
CA PRO A 230 -35.42 17.09 6.80
C PRO A 230 -36.14 18.32 6.21
N LYS A 231 -35.49 19.09 5.33
CA LYS A 231 -36.10 20.24 4.66
C LYS A 231 -37.18 19.82 3.65
N ALA A 232 -36.88 18.79 2.86
CA ALA A 232 -37.83 18.22 1.91
C ALA A 232 -39.05 17.60 2.63
N TYR A 233 -38.80 16.89 3.73
CA TYR A 233 -39.88 16.34 4.56
C TYR A 233 -40.80 17.44 5.12
N ALA A 234 -40.23 18.52 5.68
CA ALA A 234 -41.00 19.66 6.17
C ALA A 234 -41.74 20.43 5.05
N TYR A 235 -41.22 20.43 3.82
CA TYR A 235 -41.91 21.00 2.66
C TYR A 235 -43.15 20.17 2.28
N MET A 236 -43.02 18.84 2.24
CA MET A 236 -44.14 17.94 1.95
C MET A 236 -45.28 18.09 2.96
N GLN A 237 -44.97 18.25 4.25
CA GLN A 237 -46.00 18.43 5.28
C GLN A 237 -46.73 19.77 5.14
N ARG A 238 -46.04 20.86 4.80
CA ARG A 238 -46.66 22.18 4.56
C ARG A 238 -47.59 22.18 3.34
N TRP A 239 -47.23 21.45 2.29
CA TRP A 239 -48.04 21.36 1.08
C TRP A 239 -49.43 20.73 1.33
N ARG A 240 -49.52 19.78 2.28
CA ARG A 240 -50.79 19.17 2.71
C ARG A 240 -51.77 20.15 3.36
N VAL A 241 -51.28 21.25 3.94
CA VAL A 241 -52.13 22.31 4.50
C VAL A 241 -52.53 23.31 3.42
N TRP A 242 -51.59 23.68 2.54
CA TRP A 242 -51.83 24.67 1.48
C TRP A 242 -52.83 24.24 0.42
N GLN A 243 -53.03 22.94 0.18
CA GLN A 243 -54.03 22.46 -0.79
C GLN A 243 -55.48 22.84 -0.46
N HIS A 244 -55.80 23.14 0.81
CA HIS A 244 -57.15 23.52 1.27
C HIS A 244 -57.38 25.04 1.30
N TYR A 245 -56.32 25.84 1.18
CA TYR A 245 -56.40 27.30 1.21
C TYR A 245 -57.15 27.93 0.02
N PRO A 246 -57.06 27.39 -1.23
CA PRO A 246 -57.85 27.89 -2.35
C PRO A 246 -59.35 27.78 -2.13
N GLU A 247 -59.80 26.73 -1.44
CA GLU A 247 -61.22 26.50 -1.14
C GLU A 247 -61.76 27.50 -0.11
N ILE A 248 -60.97 27.84 0.91
CA ILE A 248 -61.28 28.93 1.87
C ILE A 248 -61.41 30.27 1.14
N ARG A 249 -60.44 30.58 0.27
CA ARG A 249 -60.41 31.84 -0.49
C ARG A 249 -61.57 31.95 -1.47
N GLN A 250 -61.98 30.84 -2.06
CA GLN A 250 -63.13 30.81 -2.96
C GLN A 250 -64.43 31.13 -2.21
N ILE A 251 -64.63 30.56 -1.03
CA ILE A 251 -65.81 30.83 -0.18
C ILE A 251 -65.81 32.31 0.27
N GLU A 252 -64.65 32.89 0.60
CA GLU A 252 -64.53 34.32 0.95
C GLU A 252 -64.93 35.25 -0.22
N LEU A 253 -64.51 34.91 -1.45
CA LEU A 253 -64.87 35.65 -2.66
C LEU A 253 -66.38 35.51 -2.98
N GLU A 254 -66.95 34.33 -2.80
CA GLU A 254 -68.40 34.09 -2.94
C GLU A 254 -69.20 34.89 -1.90
N LEU A 255 -68.67 35.06 -0.68
CA LEU A 255 -69.28 35.84 0.39
C LEU A 255 -69.27 37.36 0.12
N ALA A 256 -68.27 37.84 -0.62
CA ALA A 256 -68.14 39.26 -0.97
C ALA A 256 -69.13 39.72 -2.06
N ASN A 257 -69.83 38.79 -2.74
CA ASN A 257 -70.70 39.05 -3.89
C ASN A 257 -72.21 39.08 -3.56
N ASP A 258 -72.57 39.43 -2.33
CA ASP A 258 -73.95 39.60 -1.84
C ASP A 258 -74.87 38.36 -2.06
N PRO A 259 -74.57 37.24 -1.38
CA PRO A 259 -75.19 35.94 -1.63
C PRO A 259 -76.65 35.85 -1.14
N SER A 260 -77.43 34.99 -1.78
CA SER A 260 -78.81 34.70 -1.36
C SER A 260 -78.86 33.88 -0.06
N PRO A 261 -79.96 33.90 0.71
CA PRO A 261 -80.08 33.18 1.98
C PRO A 261 -79.79 31.67 1.87
N ASP A 262 -80.15 31.04 0.75
CA ASP A 262 -79.88 29.61 0.49
C ASP A 262 -78.39 29.36 0.23
N GLN A 263 -77.71 30.27 -0.47
CA GLN A 263 -76.27 30.19 -0.74
C GLN A 263 -75.45 30.32 0.56
N ILE A 264 -75.92 31.13 1.51
CA ILE A 264 -75.26 31.31 2.80
C ILE A 264 -75.32 30.00 3.64
N GLY A 265 -76.41 29.23 3.54
CA GLY A 265 -76.54 27.93 4.19
C GLY A 265 -75.56 26.88 3.63
N ASP A 266 -75.45 26.79 2.30
CA ASP A 266 -74.52 25.87 1.63
C ASP A 266 -73.06 26.22 1.91
N MET A 267 -72.73 27.51 1.97
CA MET A 267 -71.38 27.98 2.33
C MET A 267 -71.00 27.61 3.76
N GLN A 268 -71.95 27.66 4.70
CA GLN A 268 -71.74 27.27 6.09
C GLN A 268 -71.48 25.76 6.23
N ALA A 269 -72.21 24.92 5.48
CA ALA A 269 -71.99 23.48 5.44
C ALA A 269 -70.59 23.14 4.88
N ARG A 270 -70.17 23.81 3.79
CA ARG A 270 -68.83 23.66 3.20
C ARG A 270 -67.71 24.10 4.15
N LEU A 271 -67.89 25.18 4.90
CA LEU A 271 -66.93 25.64 5.90
C LEU A 271 -66.81 24.67 7.09
N HIS A 272 -67.90 24.02 7.49
CA HIS A 272 -67.89 23.02 8.55
C HIS A 272 -67.15 21.74 8.10
N GLU A 273 -67.43 21.25 6.90
CA GLU A 273 -66.73 20.10 6.32
C GLU A 273 -65.22 20.37 6.16
N LEU A 274 -64.86 21.61 5.83
CA LEU A 274 -63.47 22.02 5.70
C LEU A 274 -62.75 22.11 7.06
N ASP A 275 -63.42 22.55 8.13
CA ASP A 275 -62.85 22.53 9.49
C ASP A 275 -62.63 21.09 9.99
N GLU A 276 -63.57 20.18 9.72
CA GLU A 276 -63.41 18.75 10.07
C GLU A 276 -62.23 18.12 9.33
N ARG A 277 -62.10 18.34 8.02
CA ARG A 277 -60.95 17.87 7.23
C ARG A 277 -59.62 18.44 7.73
N LEU A 278 -59.60 19.70 8.15
CA LEU A 278 -58.42 20.34 8.75
C LEU A 278 -58.13 19.79 10.16
N ALA A 279 -59.14 19.38 10.93
CA ALA A 279 -58.99 18.79 12.26
C ALA A 279 -58.39 17.37 12.23
N GLU A 280 -58.68 16.58 11.19
CA GLU A 280 -58.17 15.22 11.03
C GLU A 280 -56.68 15.14 10.63
N LEU A 281 -56.09 16.25 10.16
CA LEU A 281 -54.68 16.30 9.79
C LEU A 281 -53.77 16.15 11.02
N ARG A 282 -53.17 14.97 11.18
CA ARG A 282 -52.14 14.70 12.20
C ARG A 282 -50.77 15.21 11.76
N LEU A 283 -50.45 16.45 12.12
CA LEU A 283 -49.15 17.07 11.81
C LEU A 283 -48.13 16.93 12.96
N PRO A 284 -46.83 16.78 12.66
CA PRO A 284 -45.76 16.87 13.66
C PRO A 284 -45.77 18.20 14.41
N ALA A 285 -45.28 18.19 15.66
CA ALA A 285 -45.42 19.32 16.57
C ALA A 285 -44.92 20.68 16.03
N ALA A 286 -43.88 20.65 15.18
CA ALA A 286 -43.26 21.83 14.57
C ALA A 286 -44.09 22.47 13.45
N ASP A 287 -44.99 21.72 12.81
CA ASP A 287 -45.77 22.18 11.65
C ASP A 287 -47.24 22.51 12.00
N ARG A 288 -47.66 22.30 13.26
CA ARG A 288 -49.02 22.58 13.73
C ARG A 288 -49.41 24.06 13.64
N GLN A 289 -48.46 24.99 13.62
CA GLN A 289 -48.75 26.42 13.53
C GLN A 289 -49.56 26.78 12.27
N GLY A 290 -49.21 26.20 11.11
CA GLY A 290 -49.96 26.44 9.87
C GLY A 290 -51.38 25.88 9.87
N GLN A 291 -51.64 24.81 10.63
CA GLN A 291 -52.98 24.26 10.84
C GLN A 291 -53.81 25.15 11.77
N TYR A 292 -53.19 25.70 12.83
CA TYR A 292 -53.86 26.66 13.71
C TYR A 292 -54.24 27.94 12.96
N ASP A 293 -53.35 28.50 12.14
CA ASP A 293 -53.63 29.71 11.36
C ASP A 293 -54.77 29.50 10.35
N ALA A 294 -54.81 28.33 9.69
CA ALA A 294 -55.90 27.99 8.76
C ALA A 294 -57.25 27.86 9.48
N ARG A 295 -57.29 27.20 10.64
CA ARG A 295 -58.52 27.06 11.44
C ARG A 295 -58.97 28.39 12.03
N LEU A 296 -58.04 29.26 12.41
CA LEU A 296 -58.37 30.62 12.85
C LEU A 296 -59.05 31.42 11.72
N HIS A 297 -58.58 31.30 10.49
CA HIS A 297 -59.26 31.92 9.34
C HIS A 297 -60.64 31.31 9.08
N VAL A 298 -60.80 29.99 9.18
CA VAL A 298 -62.13 29.36 9.04
C VAL A 298 -63.10 29.88 10.11
N ASP A 299 -62.67 29.97 11.37
CA ASP A 299 -63.48 30.51 12.48
C ASP A 299 -63.88 32.00 12.25
N LEU A 300 -62.96 32.80 11.69
CA LEU A 300 -63.25 34.20 11.34
C LEU A 300 -64.28 34.31 10.21
N VAL A 301 -64.19 33.46 9.19
CA VAL A 301 -65.15 33.45 8.07
C VAL A 301 -66.52 32.93 8.54
N GLN A 302 -66.56 31.90 9.39
CA GLN A 302 -67.80 31.40 9.99
C GLN A 302 -68.53 32.46 10.82
N LYS A 303 -67.80 33.26 11.62
CA LYS A 303 -68.38 34.39 12.37
C LYS A 303 -69.01 35.43 11.43
N ARG A 304 -68.34 35.74 10.33
CA ARG A 304 -68.85 36.71 9.34
C ARG A 304 -70.08 36.19 8.60
N VAL A 305 -70.12 34.90 8.27
CA VAL A 305 -71.31 34.23 7.72
C VAL A 305 -72.48 34.30 8.71
N ALA A 306 -72.24 34.04 10.00
CA ALA A 306 -73.27 34.10 11.04
C ALA A 306 -73.82 35.53 11.24
N GLU A 307 -72.96 36.55 11.16
CA GLU A 307 -73.37 37.96 11.21
C GLU A 307 -74.27 38.36 10.04
N LEU A 308 -73.97 37.88 8.82
CA LEU A 308 -74.80 38.11 7.64
C LEU A 308 -76.15 37.37 7.73
N GLN A 309 -76.18 36.14 8.23
CA GLN A 309 -77.42 35.41 8.50
C GLN A 309 -78.30 36.11 9.54
N ALA A 310 -77.70 36.70 10.58
CA ALA A 310 -78.42 37.45 11.61
C ALA A 310 -79.04 38.74 11.05
N GLN A 311 -78.39 39.38 10.08
CA GLN A 311 -78.93 40.56 9.37
C GLN A 311 -80.02 40.20 8.36
N ALA A 312 -79.97 39.00 7.76
CA ALA A 312 -80.97 38.51 6.80
C ALA A 312 -82.27 37.98 7.42
N ARG A 313 -82.33 37.77 8.75
CA ARG A 313 -83.58 37.41 9.45
C ARG A 313 -84.47 38.65 9.67
N PRO A 314 -85.67 38.75 9.05
CA PRO A 314 -86.57 39.87 9.30
C PRO A 314 -87.16 39.79 10.71
N ARG A 315 -87.41 40.96 11.33
CA ARG A 315 -88.32 41.10 12.49
C ARG A 315 -89.72 40.57 12.11
N GLN A 316 -90.00 39.30 12.40
CA GLN A 316 -91.34 38.73 12.41
C GLN A 316 -91.55 37.97 13.72
N ALA A 317 -91.76 38.72 14.80
CA ALA A 317 -92.44 38.29 16.02
C ALA A 317 -92.67 39.53 16.91
N ASP A 318 -93.54 40.43 16.49
CA ASP A 318 -94.24 41.37 17.37
C ASP A 318 -95.46 41.92 16.61
N GLY A 319 -96.62 41.29 16.81
CA GLY A 319 -97.87 41.74 16.19
C GLY A 319 -98.92 40.66 15.95
N ALA A 320 -99.32 39.90 16.98
CA ALA A 320 -100.61 39.19 16.99
C ALA A 320 -100.98 38.68 18.41
N ALA A 321 -101.57 39.56 19.24
CA ALA A 321 -102.56 39.21 20.27
C ALA A 321 -103.05 40.45 21.04
N SER A 322 -103.97 41.23 20.44
CA SER A 322 -104.86 42.14 21.17
C SER A 322 -106.12 42.40 20.34
N ALA A 323 -107.12 41.53 20.52
CA ALA A 323 -108.57 41.78 20.39
C ALA A 323 -109.29 40.48 20.75
#